data_AF-A0A9X5XA67-F1
#
_entry.id   AF-A0A9X5XA67-F1
#
_cell.length_a   1.000
_cell.length_b   1.000
_cell.length_c   1.000
_cell.angle_alpha   90.00
_cell.angle_beta   90.00
_cell.angle_gamma   90.00
#
_symmetry.space_group_name_H-M   'P 1'
#
loop_
_entity.id
_entity.type
_entity.pdbx_description
1 polymer ?
#
loop_
_entity_poly.entity_id
_entity_poly.type
_entity_poly.pdbx_seq_one_letter_code
_entity_poly.pdbx_strand_id
1 'polypeptide(L)'
;MTLLGDAAHVMPPLGVGVNLAMLDASELALALVHSATIDDAVHSYEKSMLPRSTDIAQMLEGGAEHLLSVPDPDEIARFGPPRP
;
A
#
# COMPACT_ATOMS: atom_id res chain seq x y z
N MET A 1 5.51 2.51 -20.80
CA MET A 1 6.28 2.07 -19.59
C MET A 1 5.46 2.45 -18.37
N THR A 2 5.42 1.63 -17.31
CA THR A 2 4.69 1.90 -16.05
C THR A 2 5.47 1.37 -14.83
N LEU A 3 5.02 1.67 -13.62
CA LEU A 3 5.63 1.27 -12.34
C LEU A 3 4.59 0.52 -11.49
N LEU A 4 5.06 -0.31 -10.55
CA LEU A 4 4.21 -0.98 -9.54
C LEU A 4 4.93 -1.10 -8.20
N GLY A 5 4.18 -1.36 -7.13
CA GLY A 5 4.71 -1.52 -5.76
C GLY A 5 5.45 -0.27 -5.28
N ASP A 6 6.52 -0.46 -4.51
CA ASP A 6 7.29 0.66 -3.93
C ASP A 6 7.84 1.63 -4.98
N ALA A 7 8.09 1.16 -6.21
CA ALA A 7 8.51 2.04 -7.31
C ALA A 7 7.39 3.00 -7.75
N ALA A 8 6.14 2.59 -7.62
CA ALA A 8 4.97 3.42 -7.95
C ALA A 8 4.46 4.23 -6.76
N HIS A 9 4.49 3.67 -5.54
CA HIS A 9 3.81 4.25 -4.39
C HIS A 9 4.43 3.83 -3.05
N VAL A 10 5.64 4.31 -2.76
CA VAL A 10 6.28 4.02 -1.46
C VAL A 10 5.40 4.49 -0.28
N MET A 11 5.21 3.62 0.72
CA MET A 11 4.36 3.85 1.90
C MET A 11 5.14 3.65 3.21
N PRO A 12 4.67 4.21 4.33
CA PRO A 12 5.14 3.81 5.65
C PRO A 12 5.11 2.28 5.85
N PRO A 13 6.08 1.68 6.58
CA PRO A 13 6.23 0.22 6.73
C PRO A 13 5.21 -0.39 7.72
N LEU A 14 3.93 -0.12 7.52
CA LEU A 14 2.81 -0.52 8.38
C LEU A 14 2.14 -1.81 7.91
N GLY A 15 2.86 -2.64 7.15
CA GLY A 15 2.41 -3.97 6.72
C GLY A 15 1.52 -4.00 5.47
N VAL A 16 1.29 -2.87 4.80
CA VAL A 16 0.44 -2.84 3.58
C VAL A 16 1.21 -2.98 2.27
N GLY A 17 2.49 -2.60 2.23
CA GLY A 17 3.22 -2.39 0.98
C GLY A 17 3.27 -3.62 0.06
N VAL A 18 3.70 -4.77 0.59
CA VAL A 18 3.79 -6.01 -0.20
C VAL A 18 2.43 -6.48 -0.72
N ASN A 19 1.37 -6.34 0.07
CA ASN A 19 0.02 -6.71 -0.36
C ASN A 19 -0.43 -5.85 -1.54
N LEU A 20 -0.12 -4.55 -1.52
CA LEU A 20 -0.44 -3.63 -2.62
C LEU A 20 0.42 -3.93 -3.85
N ALA A 21 1.71 -4.22 -3.69
CA ALA A 21 2.57 -4.61 -4.80
C ALA A 21 2.09 -5.91 -5.48
N MET A 22 1.62 -6.89 -4.69
CA MET A 22 1.04 -8.13 -5.23
C MET A 22 -0.28 -7.88 -5.97
N LEU A 23 -1.14 -7.01 -5.43
CA LEU A 23 -2.37 -6.60 -6.10
C LEU A 23 -2.05 -5.89 -7.43
N ASP A 24 -1.09 -4.97 -7.43
CA ASP A 24 -0.66 -4.28 -8.65
C ASP A 24 -0.19 -5.26 -9.73
N ALA A 25 0.65 -6.24 -9.36
CA ALA A 25 1.17 -7.23 -10.29
C ALA A 25 0.03 -8.07 -10.90
N SER A 26 -0.96 -8.44 -10.10
CA SER A 26 -2.14 -9.17 -10.57
C SER A 26 -3.01 -8.31 -11.51
N GLU A 27 -3.29 -7.06 -11.15
CA GLU A 27 -4.10 -6.15 -11.96
C GLU A 27 -3.42 -5.82 -13.29
N LEU A 28 -2.11 -5.55 -13.28
CA LEU A 28 -1.33 -5.30 -14.49
C LEU A 28 -1.26 -6.54 -15.38
N ALA A 29 -1.03 -7.74 -14.80
CA ALA A 29 -1.02 -8.98 -15.57
C ALA A 29 -2.38 -9.26 -16.24
N LEU A 30 -3.48 -9.04 -15.53
CA LEU A 30 -4.83 -9.17 -16.08
C LEU A 30 -5.10 -8.13 -17.18
N ALA A 31 -4.67 -6.88 -16.99
CA ALA A 31 -4.83 -5.85 -18.00
C ALA A 31 -4.04 -6.18 -19.29
N LEU A 32 -2.83 -6.71 -19.14
CA LEU A 32 -1.99 -7.13 -20.27
C LEU A 32 -2.61 -8.28 -21.07
N VAL A 33 -3.31 -9.21 -20.41
CA VAL A 33 -3.97 -10.35 -21.08
C VAL A 33 -5.23 -9.91 -21.82
N HIS A 34 -5.95 -8.91 -21.33
CA HIS A 34 -7.28 -8.53 -21.84
C HIS A 34 -7.29 -7.33 -22.79
N SER A 35 -6.23 -6.53 -22.84
CA SER A 35 -6.16 -5.36 -23.70
C SER A 35 -5.59 -5.67 -25.08
N ALA A 36 -6.07 -4.94 -26.10
CA ALA A 36 -5.57 -5.07 -27.47
C ALA A 36 -4.16 -4.47 -27.64
N THR A 37 -3.80 -3.48 -26.82
CA THR A 37 -2.50 -2.82 -26.84
C THR A 37 -1.89 -2.73 -25.44
N ILE A 38 -0.56 -2.60 -25.39
CA ILE A 38 0.17 -2.39 -24.12
C ILE A 38 -0.24 -1.07 -23.48
N ASP A 39 -0.47 -0.02 -24.27
CA ASP A 39 -0.86 1.29 -23.75
C ASP A 39 -2.25 1.24 -23.09
N ASP A 40 -3.21 0.53 -23.70
CA ASP A 40 -4.53 0.32 -23.10
C ASP A 40 -4.45 -0.49 -21.80
N ALA A 41 -3.60 -1.52 -21.77
CA ALA A 41 -3.36 -2.30 -20.55
C ALA A 41 -2.82 -1.43 -19.41
N VAL A 42 -1.79 -0.64 -19.70
CA VAL A 42 -1.17 0.28 -18.73
C VAL A 42 -2.20 1.29 -18.24
N HIS A 43 -2.95 1.92 -19.14
CA HIS A 43 -3.96 2.91 -18.76
C HIS A 43 -5.07 2.30 -17.90
N SER A 44 -5.50 1.08 -18.22
CA SER A 44 -6.49 0.35 -17.42
C SER A 44 -5.99 0.03 -16.01
N TYR A 45 -4.75 -0.42 -15.88
CA TYR A 45 -4.11 -0.69 -14.59
C TYR A 45 -3.94 0.59 -13.76
N GLU A 46 -3.39 1.65 -14.34
CA GLU A 46 -3.13 2.91 -13.63
C GLU A 46 -4.43 3.58 -13.15
N LYS A 47 -5.53 3.39 -13.87
CA LYS A 47 -6.85 3.93 -13.50
C LYS A 47 -7.39 3.36 -12.17
N SER A 48 -7.05 2.12 -11.82
CA SER A 48 -7.41 1.55 -10.50
C SER A 48 -6.31 1.79 -9.45
N MET A 49 -5.04 1.63 -9.84
CA MET A 49 -3.91 1.72 -8.91
C MET A 49 -3.73 3.12 -8.32
N LEU A 50 -3.75 4.18 -9.14
CA LEU A 50 -3.49 5.55 -8.68
C LEU A 50 -4.44 6.05 -7.58
N PRO A 51 -5.78 5.96 -7.71
CA PRO A 51 -6.68 6.38 -6.65
C PRO A 51 -6.52 5.53 -5.39
N ARG A 52 -6.42 4.20 -5.52
CA ARG A 52 -6.19 3.29 -4.39
C ARG A 52 -4.93 3.67 -3.60
N SER A 53 -3.83 3.90 -4.29
CA SER A 53 -2.56 4.26 -3.64
C SER A 53 -2.63 5.62 -2.96
N THR A 54 -3.34 6.58 -3.56
CA THR A 54 -3.55 7.92 -2.95
C THR A 54 -4.36 7.81 -1.66
N ASP A 55 -5.47 7.07 -1.69
CA ASP A 55 -6.33 6.90 -0.52
C ASP A 55 -5.58 6.22 0.62
N ILE A 56 -4.79 5.18 0.31
CA ILE A 56 -3.99 4.48 1.32
C ILE A 56 -2.87 5.38 1.87
N ALA A 57 -2.19 6.17 1.03
CA ALA A 57 -1.18 7.11 1.51
C ALA A 57 -1.78 8.09 2.53
N GLN A 58 -2.96 8.63 2.25
CA GLN A 58 -3.67 9.54 3.16
C GLN A 58 -4.08 8.85 4.45
N MET A 59 -4.56 7.60 4.38
CA MET A 59 -4.91 6.83 5.59
C MET A 59 -3.70 6.54 6.50
N LEU A 60 -2.49 6.46 5.92
CA LEU A 60 -1.26 6.13 6.64
C LEU A 60 -0.44 7.37 7.02
N GLU A 61 -0.95 8.57 6.77
CA GLU A 61 -0.28 9.82 7.11
C GLU A 61 0.05 9.88 8.62
N GLY A 62 1.29 10.26 8.96
CA GLY A 62 1.78 10.27 10.35
C GLY A 62 2.06 8.89 10.97
N GLY A 63 1.66 7.80 10.32
CA GLY A 63 1.82 6.45 10.89
C GLY A 63 3.29 6.02 11.07
N ALA A 64 4.20 6.52 10.23
CA ALA A 64 5.64 6.31 10.40
C ALA A 64 6.18 6.99 11.67
N GLU A 65 5.73 8.21 11.97
CA GLU A 65 6.14 8.95 13.17
C GLU A 65 5.64 8.25 14.43
N HIS A 66 4.38 7.79 14.41
CA HIS A 66 3.81 7.01 15.51
C HIS A 66 4.60 5.72 15.75
N LEU A 67 4.95 4.97 14.70
CA LEU A 67 5.72 3.73 14.81
C LEU A 67 7.11 3.94 15.44
N LEU A 68 7.74 5.09 15.17
CA LEU A 68 9.08 5.43 15.65
C LEU A 68 9.08 6.16 16.99
N SER A 69 7.91 6.58 17.48
CA SER A 69 7.77 7.29 18.75
C SER A 69 8.02 6.37 19.94
N VAL A 70 8.48 6.94 21.05
CA VAL A 70 8.57 6.22 22.32
C VAL A 70 7.14 6.08 22.85
N PRO A 71 6.63 4.85 23.07
CA PRO A 71 5.26 4.65 23.52
C PRO A 71 5.04 5.25 24.91
N ASP A 72 3.88 5.87 25.10
CA ASP A 72 3.45 6.40 26.39
C ASP A 72 3.28 5.23 27.38
N PRO A 73 3.92 5.26 28.57
CA PRO A 73 3.73 4.26 29.61
C PRO A 73 2.26 3.95 29.92
N ASP A 74 1.38 4.96 29.84
CA ASP A 74 -0.05 4.81 30.10
C ASP A 74 -0.79 4.11 28.93
N GLU A 75 -0.31 4.24 27.70
CA GLU A 75 -0.84 3.46 26.55
C GLU A 75 -0.45 1.98 26.66
N ILE A 76 0.79 1.69 27.06
CA ILE A 76 1.26 0.32 27.26
C ILE A 76 0.42 -0.37 28.35
N ALA A 77 0.12 0.34 29.43
CA ALA A 77 -0.70 -0.19 30.53
C ALA A 77 -2.12 -0.59 30.10
N ARG A 78 -2.68 0.02 29.02
CA ARG A 78 -4.04 -0.30 28.51
C ARG A 78 -4.13 -1.63 27.77
N PHE A 79 -3.01 -2.17 27.28
CA PHE A 79 -3.00 -3.49 26.63
C PHE A 79 -3.13 -4.66 27.64
N GLY A 80 -3.07 -4.35 28.94
CA GLY A 80 -3.13 -5.33 30.01
C GLY A 80 -1.86 -6.19 30.09
N PRO A 81 -1.67 -6.95 31.17
CA PRO A 81 -0.57 -7.91 31.23
C PRO A 81 -0.73 -8.95 30.11
N PRO A 82 0.38 -9.47 29.55
CA PRO A 82 0.31 -10.57 28.58
C PRO A 82 -0.50 -11.72 29.18
N ARG A 83 -1.48 -12.23 28.42
CA ARG A 83 -2.22 -13.42 28.83
C ARG A 83 -1.25 -14.62 28.86
N PRO A 84 -1.37 -15.51 29.86
CA PRO A 84 -0.49 -16.66 30.01
C PRO A 84 -0.55 -17.61 28.81
#